data_AF-A0A7W0GH91-F1
#
_entry.id   AF-A0A7W0GH91-F1
#
_cell.length_a   1.000
_cell.length_b   1.000
_cell.length_c   1.000
_cell.angle_alpha   90.00
_cell.angle_beta   90.00
_cell.angle_gamma   90.00
#
_symmetry.space_group_name_H-M   'P 1'
#
loop_
_entity.id
_entity.type
_entity.pdbx_description
1 polymer ?
#
loop_
_entity_poly.entity_id
_entity_poly.type
_entity_poly.pdbx_seq_one_letter_code
_entity_poly.pdbx_strand_id
1 'polypeptide(L)'
;MTTVTYRRPGTVTRRVLNPFVARLTKIGISVAGSRVLRVRGRTSGQWRETPVNLLTHEGEHYLVAPRGITNWVRNLRTDDQGQLQLGRRTQNFQGTEVTGTDRLVVLRAYLCRWKWEVGAFFGGVGPDSSDTELAAIADSHPVFRVRLQA
;
A
#
# COMPACT_ATOMS: atom_id res chain seq x y z
N MET A 1 7.55 15.98 23.47
CA MET A 1 8.40 14.82 23.11
C MET A 1 7.50 13.73 22.53
N THR A 2 7.37 13.66 21.21
CA THR A 2 6.52 12.69 20.51
C THR A 2 7.34 11.45 20.16
N THR A 3 7.08 10.37 20.88
CA THR A 3 7.78 9.10 20.75
C THR A 3 7.32 8.39 19.48
N VAL A 4 8.20 8.34 18.47
CA VAL A 4 7.98 7.59 17.23
C VAL A 4 8.04 6.09 17.54
N THR A 5 6.90 5.43 17.70
CA THR A 5 6.86 3.97 17.89
C THR A 5 7.03 3.26 16.55
N TYR A 6 8.27 3.10 16.10
CA TYR A 6 8.60 2.19 14.99
C TYR A 6 8.55 0.74 15.49
N ARG A 7 7.51 -0.02 15.13
CA ARG A 7 7.49 -1.47 15.33
C ARG A 7 8.33 -2.15 14.24
N ARG A 8 9.58 -2.47 14.60
CA ARG A 8 10.50 -3.25 13.77
C ARG A 8 9.90 -4.66 13.57
N PRO A 9 9.75 -5.17 12.33
CA PRO A 9 9.20 -6.50 12.12
C PRO A 9 10.17 -7.56 12.66
N GLY A 10 9.63 -8.58 13.34
CA GLY A 10 10.40 -9.75 13.74
C GLY A 10 10.91 -10.53 12.52
N THR A 11 11.95 -11.35 12.70
CA THR A 11 12.60 -12.14 11.65
C THR A 11 11.62 -13.05 10.88
N VAL A 12 10.51 -13.42 11.51
CA VAL A 12 9.41 -14.18 10.92
C VAL A 12 8.61 -13.35 9.91
N THR A 13 8.31 -12.07 10.20
CA THR A 13 7.59 -11.18 9.26
C THR A 13 8.35 -10.94 7.96
N ARG A 14 9.69 -11.04 7.97
CA ARG A 14 10.54 -11.01 6.75
C ARG A 14 10.28 -12.21 5.83
N ARG A 15 9.75 -13.32 6.37
CA ARG A 15 9.34 -14.53 5.62
C ARG A 15 7.83 -14.62 5.34
N VAL A 16 6.98 -13.76 5.94
CA VAL A 16 5.51 -13.92 5.92
C VAL A 16 4.78 -12.96 4.95
N LEU A 17 5.48 -12.05 4.26
CA LEU A 17 5.04 -11.69 2.91
C LEU A 17 5.45 -12.87 2.05
N ASN A 18 4.53 -13.82 1.88
CA ASN A 18 4.81 -15.13 1.30
C ASN A 18 5.67 -14.94 0.04
N PRO A 19 6.96 -15.36 0.01
CA PRO A 19 7.78 -15.24 -1.18
C PRO A 19 7.10 -15.88 -2.39
N PHE A 20 6.17 -16.82 -2.15
CA PHE A 20 5.24 -17.35 -3.12
C PHE A 20 4.31 -16.30 -3.74
N VAL A 21 3.65 -15.42 -2.98
CA VAL A 21 2.76 -14.37 -3.53
C VAL A 21 3.57 -13.35 -4.35
N ALA A 22 4.75 -12.95 -3.86
CA ALA A 22 5.66 -12.11 -4.62
C ALA A 22 6.12 -12.80 -5.91
N ARG A 23 6.45 -14.11 -5.85
CA ARG A 23 6.84 -14.94 -7.01
C ARG A 23 5.70 -15.12 -8.01
N LEU A 24 4.48 -15.40 -7.54
CA LEU A 24 3.26 -15.51 -8.35
C LEU A 24 2.96 -14.19 -9.08
N THR A 25 3.02 -13.07 -8.36
CA THR A 25 2.81 -11.75 -8.96
C THR A 25 3.88 -11.44 -10.02
N LYS A 26 5.15 -11.80 -9.74
CA LYS A 26 6.26 -11.67 -10.70
C LYS A 26 6.13 -12.55 -11.95
N ILE A 27 5.41 -13.68 -11.89
CA ILE A 27 5.12 -14.52 -13.06
C ILE A 27 3.73 -14.24 -13.68
N GLY A 28 2.98 -13.25 -13.20
CA GLY A 28 1.73 -12.78 -13.80
C GLY A 28 0.44 -13.27 -13.14
N ILE A 29 0.54 -14.00 -12.03
CA ILE A 29 -0.62 -14.45 -11.26
C ILE A 29 -0.90 -13.41 -10.17
N SER A 30 -1.98 -12.64 -10.35
CA SER A 30 -2.44 -11.67 -9.36
C SER A 30 -3.27 -12.38 -8.29
N VAL A 31 -2.80 -12.36 -7.04
CA VAL A 31 -3.62 -12.80 -5.90
C VAL A 31 -4.44 -11.60 -5.48
N ALA A 32 -5.75 -11.65 -5.76
CA ALA A 32 -6.72 -10.63 -5.36
C ALA A 32 -6.31 -9.18 -5.68
N GLY A 33 -5.69 -8.90 -6.83
CA GLY A 33 -5.30 -7.54 -7.23
C GLY A 33 -3.86 -7.14 -6.88
N SER A 34 -3.03 -8.08 -6.41
CA SER A 34 -1.61 -7.84 -6.14
C SER A 34 -0.84 -7.32 -7.35
N ARG A 35 0.11 -6.42 -7.11
CA ARG A 35 1.11 -5.86 -8.03
C ARG A 35 2.46 -5.81 -7.33
N VAL A 36 3.55 -5.80 -8.11
CA VAL A 36 4.86 -5.39 -7.60
C VAL A 36 4.99 -3.88 -7.82
N LEU A 37 5.02 -3.13 -6.73
CA LEU A 37 5.36 -1.70 -6.72
C LEU A 37 6.86 -1.54 -6.86
N ARG A 38 7.29 -0.71 -7.82
CA ARG A 38 8.67 -0.27 -7.96
C ARG A 38 8.73 1.24 -7.79
N VAL A 39 9.53 1.68 -6.83
CA VAL A 39 9.77 3.12 -6.57
C VAL A 39 11.25 3.37 -6.42
N ARG A 40 11.71 4.58 -6.76
CA ARG A 40 13.11 4.95 -6.62
C ARG A 40 13.42 5.21 -5.14
N GLY A 41 14.49 4.59 -4.63
CA GLY A 41 14.93 4.84 -3.26
C GLY A 41 15.42 6.27 -3.11
N ARG A 42 14.76 7.10 -2.30
CA ARG A 42 15.05 8.54 -2.17
C ARG A 42 16.52 8.90 -1.86
N THR A 43 17.25 7.99 -1.20
CA THR A 43 18.69 8.17 -0.89
C THR A 43 19.59 7.55 -1.95
N SER A 44 19.16 6.45 -2.57
CA SER A 44 20.02 5.62 -3.42
C SER A 44 19.79 5.77 -4.93
N GLY A 45 18.67 6.35 -5.35
CA GLY A 45 18.21 6.35 -6.74
C GLY A 45 17.88 4.95 -7.33
N GLN A 46 18.14 3.86 -6.60
CA GLN A 46 17.90 2.51 -7.08
C GLN A 46 16.42 2.12 -7.02
N TRP A 47 15.97 1.30 -7.96
CA TRP A 47 14.64 0.71 -7.91
C TRP A 47 14.49 -0.19 -6.68
N ARG A 48 13.42 0.00 -5.92
CA ARG A 48 13.03 -0.83 -4.79
C ARG A 48 11.68 -1.46 -5.06
N GLU A 49 11.57 -2.76 -4.84
CA GLU A 49 10.36 -3.52 -5.14
C GLU A 49 9.61 -3.88 -3.86
N THR A 50 8.28 -3.80 -3.87
CA THR A 50 7.43 -4.23 -2.76
C THR A 50 6.09 -4.74 -3.29
N PRO A 51 5.62 -5.92 -2.87
CA PRO A 51 4.27 -6.37 -3.20
C PRO A 51 3.22 -5.45 -2.55
N VAL A 52 2.24 -5.03 -3.32
CA VAL A 52 1.12 -4.17 -2.88
C VAL A 52 -0.19 -4.64 -3.52
N ASN A 53 -1.31 -4.29 -2.91
CA ASN A 53 -2.64 -4.50 -3.50
C ASN A 53 -3.09 -3.20 -4.17
N LEU A 54 -3.37 -3.26 -5.48
CA LEU A 54 -3.92 -2.12 -6.22
C LEU A 54 -5.44 -2.12 -6.08
N LEU A 55 -5.98 -1.17 -5.32
CA LEU A 55 -7.41 -0.94 -5.22
C LEU A 55 -7.90 -0.24 -6.48
N THR A 56 -9.03 -0.68 -7.01
CA THR A 56 -9.83 0.11 -7.95
C THR A 56 -11.13 0.45 -7.25
N HIS A 57 -11.42 1.74 -7.12
CA HIS A 57 -12.61 2.25 -6.44
C HIS A 57 -13.11 3.47 -7.21
N GLU A 58 -14.38 3.45 -7.60
CA GLU A 58 -15.01 4.54 -8.37
C GLU A 58 -14.25 4.94 -9.66
N GLY A 59 -13.66 3.95 -10.34
CA GLY A 59 -12.89 4.17 -11.58
C GLY A 59 -11.46 4.67 -11.36
N GLU A 60 -11.07 4.98 -10.12
CA GLU A 60 -9.74 5.43 -9.75
C GLU A 60 -8.92 4.29 -9.11
N HIS A 61 -7.59 4.42 -9.14
CA HIS A 61 -6.69 3.44 -8.55
C HIS A 61 -6.03 3.96 -7.28
N TYR A 62 -5.87 3.09 -6.28
CA TYR A 62 -5.26 3.46 -5.00
C TYR A 62 -4.30 2.40 -4.48
N LEU A 63 -3.29 2.87 -3.76
CA LEU A 63 -2.42 2.06 -2.92
C LEU A 63 -2.60 2.48 -1.47
N VAL A 64 -2.75 1.49 -0.60
CA VAL A 64 -2.79 1.70 0.85
C VAL A 64 -1.54 1.10 1.47
N ALA A 65 -1.05 1.72 2.55
CA ALA A 65 0.05 1.20 3.35
C ALA A 65 -0.45 0.59 4.68
N PRO A 66 -0.89 -0.70 4.70
CA PRO A 66 -1.32 -1.34 5.94
C PRO A 66 -0.26 -1.32 7.03
N ARG A 67 1.01 -1.45 6.65
CA ARG A 67 2.16 -1.45 7.58
C ARG A 67 2.69 -0.04 7.90
N GLY A 68 1.91 0.98 7.57
CA GLY A 68 2.19 2.39 7.79
C GLY A 68 3.31 2.98 6.96
N ILE A 69 4.05 3.94 7.52
CA ILE A 69 5.05 4.76 6.80
C ILE A 69 6.34 3.94 6.52
N THR A 70 6.21 2.99 5.60
CA THR A 70 7.28 2.13 5.09
C THR A 70 8.22 2.88 4.14
N ASN A 71 9.29 2.21 3.70
CA ASN A 71 10.24 2.83 2.76
C ASN A 71 9.60 3.24 1.42
N TRP A 72 8.66 2.47 0.88
CA TRP A 72 8.03 2.86 -0.39
C TRP A 72 7.15 4.11 -0.24
N VAL A 73 6.47 4.28 0.90
CA VAL A 73 5.71 5.51 1.23
C VAL A 73 6.66 6.70 1.28
N ARG A 74 7.76 6.57 2.02
CA ARG A 74 8.76 7.65 2.14
C ARG A 74 9.40 8.00 0.80
N ASN A 75 9.57 7.01 -0.07
CA ASN A 75 10.09 7.22 -1.40
C ASN A 75 9.07 7.96 -2.28
N LEU A 76 7.80 7.55 -2.30
CA LEU A 76 6.73 8.22 -3.07
C LEU A 76 6.47 9.66 -2.63
N ARG A 77 6.64 9.96 -1.34
CA ARG A 77 6.57 11.33 -0.83
C ARG A 77 7.71 12.23 -1.32
N THR A 78 8.81 11.65 -1.79
CA THR A 78 9.96 12.39 -2.33
C THR A 78 9.94 12.44 -3.85
N ASP A 79 9.59 11.33 -4.50
CA ASP A 79 9.46 11.18 -5.95
C ASP A 79 8.12 10.51 -6.21
N ASP A 80 7.18 11.28 -6.75
CA ASP A 80 5.80 10.87 -6.93
C ASP A 80 5.61 9.87 -8.08
N GLN A 81 6.69 9.46 -8.77
CA GLN A 81 6.63 8.50 -9.85
C GLN A 81 6.97 7.07 -9.38
N GLY A 82 6.36 6.09 -10.05
CA GLY A 82 6.67 4.69 -9.82
C GLY A 82 6.20 3.79 -10.94
N GLN A 83 6.35 2.48 -10.72
CA GLN A 83 5.85 1.45 -11.62
C GLN A 83 5.06 0.39 -10.88
N LEU A 84 4.01 -0.11 -11.53
CA LEU A 84 3.28 -1.29 -11.10
C LEU A 84 3.52 -2.40 -12.10
N GLN A 85 3.96 -3.55 -11.61
CA GLN A 85 4.21 -4.73 -12.43
C GLN A 85 3.25 -5.87 -12.13
N LEU A 86 2.84 -6.55 -13.19
CA LEU A 86 2.13 -7.82 -13.16
C LEU A 86 2.69 -8.71 -14.27
N GLY A 87 3.40 -9.77 -13.89
CA GLY A 87 4.12 -10.61 -14.85
C GLY A 87 5.11 -9.78 -15.66
N ARG A 88 4.99 -9.85 -16.99
CA ARG A 88 5.84 -9.08 -17.93
C ARG A 88 5.36 -7.63 -18.16
N ARG A 89 4.15 -7.29 -17.72
CA ARG A 89 3.58 -5.95 -17.94
C ARG A 89 4.07 -5.02 -16.84
N THR A 90 4.60 -3.88 -17.25
CA THR A 90 4.99 -2.77 -16.37
C THR A 90 4.21 -1.55 -16.81
N GLN A 91 3.53 -0.90 -15.86
CA GLN A 91 2.83 0.37 -16.09
C GLN A 91 3.47 1.44 -15.21
N ASN A 92 3.84 2.55 -15.82
CA ASN A 92 4.28 3.72 -15.06
C ASN A 92 3.07 4.41 -14.43
N PHE A 93 3.29 5.09 -13.31
CA PHE A 93 2.24 5.84 -12.65
C PHE A 93 2.80 7.07 -11.94
N GLN A 94 1.91 8.04 -11.71
CA GLN A 94 2.11 9.14 -10.76
C GLN A 94 1.21 8.94 -9.55
N GLY A 95 1.79 9.04 -8.35
CA GLY A 95 1.13 8.85 -7.07
C GLY A 95 0.84 10.18 -6.38
N THR A 96 -0.38 10.38 -5.90
CA THR A 96 -0.75 11.56 -5.09
C THR A 96 -1.25 11.09 -3.74
N GLU A 97 -0.66 11.57 -2.65
CA GLU A 97 -1.12 11.22 -1.30
C GLU A 97 -2.51 11.80 -1.05
N VAL A 98 -3.43 10.95 -0.59
CA VAL A 98 -4.81 11.31 -0.27
C VAL A 98 -4.88 11.67 1.21
N THR A 99 -5.45 12.82 1.53
CA THR A 99 -5.57 13.35 2.89
C THR A 99 -7.04 13.59 3.24
N GLY A 100 -7.32 13.97 4.49
CA GLY A 100 -8.67 14.33 4.93
C GLY A 100 -9.66 13.17 4.88
N THR A 101 -10.92 13.51 4.59
CA THR A 101 -12.07 12.59 4.56
C THR A 101 -12.02 11.59 3.41
N ASP A 102 -11.47 11.99 2.26
CA ASP A 102 -11.35 11.11 1.08
C ASP A 102 -10.53 9.86 1.39
N ARG A 103 -9.53 10.00 2.27
CA ARG A 103 -8.72 8.88 2.75
C ARG A 103 -9.57 7.85 3.49
N LEU A 104 -10.60 8.26 4.24
CA LEU A 104 -11.46 7.35 4.99
C LEU A 104 -12.31 6.48 4.05
N VAL A 105 -12.84 7.09 2.99
CA VAL A 105 -13.60 6.39 1.94
C VAL A 105 -12.73 5.29 1.32
N VAL A 106 -11.50 5.63 0.95
CA VAL A 106 -10.55 4.66 0.37
C VAL A 106 -10.15 3.57 1.37
N LEU A 107 -9.88 3.92 2.63
CA LEU A 107 -9.55 2.94 3.68
C LEU A 107 -10.69 1.95 3.92
N ARG A 108 -11.94 2.43 3.95
CA ARG A 108 -13.13 1.59 4.08
C ARG A 108 -13.24 0.61 2.91
N ALA A 109 -13.15 1.10 1.68
CA ALA A 109 -13.19 0.27 0.48
C ALA A 109 -12.05 -0.76 0.43
N TYR A 110 -10.85 -0.36 0.85
CA TYR A 110 -9.69 -1.25 0.95
C TYR A 110 -9.91 -2.37 1.98
N LEU A 111 -10.46 -2.04 3.16
CA LEU A 111 -10.78 -3.01 4.20
C LEU A 111 -11.92 -3.94 3.81
N CYS A 112 -12.94 -3.47 3.08
CA CYS A 112 -13.98 -4.34 2.51
C CYS A 112 -13.35 -5.48 1.69
N ARG A 113 -12.30 -5.17 0.91
CA ARG A 113 -11.71 -6.12 -0.03
C ARG A 113 -10.67 -7.05 0.59
N TRP A 114 -9.88 -6.55 1.53
CA TRP A 114 -8.68 -7.24 2.02
C TRP A 114 -8.56 -7.36 3.55
N LYS A 115 -9.58 -7.04 4.36
CA LYS A 115 -9.49 -7.23 5.82
C LYS A 115 -9.06 -8.64 6.22
N TRP A 116 -9.49 -9.67 5.49
CA TRP A 116 -9.06 -11.07 5.72
C TRP A 116 -7.54 -11.27 5.59
N GLU A 117 -6.87 -10.48 4.75
CA GLU A 117 -5.42 -10.57 4.50
C GLU A 117 -4.62 -9.61 5.39
N VAL A 118 -5.10 -8.38 5.55
CA VAL A 118 -4.33 -7.27 6.16
C VAL A 118 -4.90 -6.76 7.48
N GLY A 119 -6.05 -7.27 7.92
CA GLY A 119 -6.80 -6.74 9.08
C GLY A 119 -6.00 -6.69 10.38
N ALA A 120 -5.02 -7.59 10.56
CA ALA A 120 -4.12 -7.58 11.71
C ALA A 120 -3.29 -6.28 11.86
N PHE A 121 -3.15 -5.48 10.79
CA PHE A 121 -2.44 -4.20 10.83
C PHE A 121 -3.32 -3.02 11.23
N PHE A 122 -4.65 -3.18 11.29
CA PHE A 122 -5.62 -2.11 11.49
C PHE A 122 -6.20 -2.07 12.92
N GLY A 123 -5.61 -2.80 13.86
CA GLY A 123 -5.97 -2.69 15.29
C GLY A 123 -7.42 -3.04 15.62
N GLY A 124 -8.08 -3.88 14.81
CA GLY A 124 -9.50 -4.24 14.98
C GLY A 124 -10.46 -3.42 14.12
N VAL A 125 -10.02 -2.30 13.54
CA VAL A 125 -10.82 -1.48 12.61
C VAL A 125 -11.14 -2.27 11.34
N GLY A 126 -12.38 -2.16 10.87
CA GLY A 126 -12.91 -2.87 9.71
C GLY A 126 -13.77 -2.00 8.81
N PRO A 127 -14.36 -2.60 7.77
CA PRO A 127 -15.21 -1.88 6.82
C PRO A 127 -16.51 -1.35 7.44
N ASP A 128 -16.97 -1.94 8.54
CA ASP A 128 -18.19 -1.54 9.25
C ASP A 128 -17.92 -0.58 10.43
N SER A 129 -16.65 -0.23 10.67
CA SER A 129 -16.27 0.73 11.72
C SER A 129 -16.79 2.14 11.40
N SER A 130 -17.03 2.94 12.43
CA SER A 130 -17.41 4.34 12.29
C SER A 130 -16.32 5.18 11.61
N ASP A 131 -16.70 6.33 11.05
CA ASP A 131 -15.72 7.28 10.48
C ASP A 131 -14.73 7.77 11.53
N THR A 132 -15.15 7.89 12.80
CA THR A 132 -14.27 8.26 13.91
C THR A 132 -13.18 7.21 14.16
N GLU A 133 -13.53 5.92 14.15
CA GLU A 133 -12.57 4.82 14.30
C GLU A 133 -11.61 4.74 13.11
N LEU A 134 -12.10 4.95 11.87
CA LEU A 134 -11.25 5.05 10.69
C LEU A 134 -10.33 6.28 10.75
N ALA A 135 -10.83 7.43 11.19
CA ALA A 135 -10.04 8.64 11.33
C ALA A 135 -8.89 8.47 12.32
N ALA A 136 -9.14 7.75 13.44
CA ALA A 136 -8.14 7.49 14.47
C ALA A 136 -6.92 6.70 13.94
N ILE A 137 -7.11 5.86 12.93
CA ILE A 137 -6.02 5.07 12.32
C ILE A 137 -5.47 5.70 11.04
N ALA A 138 -6.16 6.68 10.44
CA ALA A 138 -5.91 7.09 9.06
C ALA A 138 -4.49 7.63 8.82
N ASP A 139 -3.93 8.36 9.79
CA ASP A 139 -2.55 8.88 9.70
C ASP A 139 -1.48 7.79 9.79
N SER A 140 -1.83 6.65 10.39
CA SER A 140 -0.96 5.47 10.45
C SER A 140 -1.00 4.66 9.16
N HIS A 141 -1.95 4.90 8.25
CA HIS A 141 -2.12 4.15 7.00
C HIS A 141 -2.21 5.08 5.78
N PRO A 142 -1.07 5.61 5.31
CA PRO A 142 -1.03 6.45 4.12
C PRO A 142 -1.70 5.80 2.90
N VAL A 143 -2.40 6.64 2.14
CA VAL A 143 -3.13 6.28 0.92
C VAL A 143 -2.60 7.12 -0.23
N PHE A 144 -2.35 6.49 -1.37
CA PHE A 144 -1.95 7.17 -2.60
C PHE A 144 -2.95 6.87 -3.70
N ARG A 145 -3.51 7.91 -4.32
CA ARG A 145 -4.17 7.78 -5.62
C ARG A 145 -3.09 7.56 -6.68
N VAL A 146 -3.35 6.65 -7.61
CA VAL A 146 -2.42 6.19 -8.64
C VAL A 146 -3.01 6.53 -10.00
N ARG A 147 -2.41 7.49 -10.70
CA ARG A 147 -2.72 7.75 -12.10
C ARG A 147 -1.82 6.90 -12.98
N LEU A 148 -2.37 5.86 -13.59
CA LEU A 148 -1.66 5.04 -14.57
C LEU A 148 -1.39 5.86 -15.84
N GLN A 149 -0.18 5.72 -16.38
CA GLN A 149 0.24 6.33 -17.63
C GLN A 149 0.09 5.30 -18.76
N ALA A 150 -0.24 5.80 -19.96
CA ALA A 150 -0.35 5.00 -21.17
C ALA A 150 1.02 4.51 -21.66
#